data_AF-A0A954XGV0-F1
#
_entry.id   AF-A0A954XGV0-F1
#
_cell.length_a   1.000
_cell.length_b   1.000
_cell.length_c   1.000
_cell.angle_alpha   90.00
_cell.angle_beta   90.00
_cell.angle_gamma   90.00
#
_symmetry.space_group_name_H-M   'P 1'
#
loop_
_entity.id
_entity.type
_entity.pdbx_description
1 polymer ?
#
loop_
_entity_poly.entity_id
_entity_poly.type
_entity_poly.pdbx_seq_one_letter_code
_entity_poly.pdbx_strand_id
1 'polypeptide(L)'
;VLGRRFATAFRSPLIAATVSRLVVELNRSPHHPRLFSEFTQGLDSAERNRLLNDYYWPHRQAVETQIAMAVARGESVLHVGVHSFTPILNGCARRADVGWLYDPRRDAERQLSGRWLDNLKRLRPDLLLRRNYPYLGKADGLTTHLRRQFSDQQYAGVELEVNQRWPQGSRNAWQRLQRDLIASLGDCLEMMKIAQPSDRTARPSLAARARAAP
;
A
#
# COMPACT_ATOMS: atom_id res chain seq x y z
N VAL A 1 -0.61 -6.52 15.68
CA VAL A 1 -1.35 -5.85 14.58
C VAL A 1 -0.77 -6.25 13.22
N LEU A 2 -1.57 -6.26 12.14
CA LEU A 2 -1.17 -6.80 10.83
C LEU A 2 0.07 -6.13 10.24
N GLY A 3 0.15 -4.79 10.29
CA GLY A 3 1.30 -4.04 9.74
C GLY A 3 2.65 -4.47 10.30
N ARG A 4 2.74 -4.79 11.61
CA ARG A 4 3.97 -5.31 12.22
C ARG A 4 4.41 -6.64 11.61
N ARG A 5 3.46 -7.53 11.29
CA ARG A 5 3.78 -8.82 10.66
C ARG A 5 4.32 -8.64 9.23
N PHE A 6 3.74 -7.72 8.46
CA PHE A 6 4.27 -7.36 7.13
C PHE A 6 5.70 -6.82 7.25
N ALA A 7 5.92 -5.84 8.12
CA ALA A 7 7.23 -5.23 8.34
C ALA A 7 8.30 -6.26 8.72
N THR A 8 7.98 -7.19 9.63
CA THR A 8 8.90 -8.28 10.00
C THR A 8 9.16 -9.22 8.82
N ALA A 9 8.12 -9.66 8.11
CA ALA A 9 8.26 -10.64 7.03
C ALA A 9 9.08 -10.10 5.83
N PHE A 10 8.91 -8.82 5.50
CA PHE A 10 9.58 -8.19 4.37
C PHE A 10 10.82 -7.39 4.75
N ARG A 11 11.21 -7.40 6.04
CA ARG A 11 12.28 -6.56 6.59
C ARG A 11 12.14 -5.09 6.17
N SER A 12 10.90 -4.59 6.15
CA SER A 12 10.55 -3.25 5.70
C SER A 12 10.24 -2.32 6.88
N PRO A 13 10.41 -1.00 6.73
CA PRO A 13 10.01 -0.03 7.74
C PRO A 13 8.51 -0.10 8.05
N LEU A 14 8.15 0.12 9.32
CA LEU A 14 6.75 0.34 9.73
C LEU A 14 6.61 1.75 10.32
N ILE A 15 5.83 2.59 9.64
CA ILE A 15 5.40 3.88 10.19
C ILE A 15 3.94 3.73 10.60
N ALA A 16 3.72 3.65 11.92
CA ALA A 16 2.38 3.51 12.49
C ALA A 16 1.85 4.86 12.96
N ALA A 17 0.55 5.08 12.81
CA ALA A 17 -0.13 6.20 13.46
C ALA A 17 0.00 6.06 14.99
N THR A 18 0.35 7.15 15.66
CA THR A 18 0.46 7.23 17.13
C THR A 18 -0.76 7.90 17.76
N VAL A 19 -1.68 8.41 16.94
CA VAL A 19 -2.90 9.09 17.35
C VAL A 19 -4.12 8.44 16.72
N SER A 20 -5.25 8.52 17.41
CA SER A 20 -6.54 8.12 16.84
C SER A 20 -6.94 9.05 15.69
N ARG A 21 -7.50 8.48 14.63
CA ARG A 21 -8.12 9.25 13.53
C ARG A 21 -9.26 10.18 13.98
N LEU A 22 -9.82 9.95 15.17
CA LEU A 22 -10.83 10.83 15.76
C LEU A 22 -10.21 12.14 16.27
N VAL A 23 -8.91 12.15 16.60
CA VAL A 23 -8.20 13.37 16.97
C VAL A 23 -7.86 14.16 15.70
N VAL A 24 -7.15 13.52 14.77
CA VAL A 24 -6.81 14.07 13.45
C VAL A 24 -6.63 12.92 12.45
N GLU A 25 -7.22 13.05 11.28
CA GLU A 25 -7.18 12.04 10.21
C GLU A 25 -5.90 12.17 9.38
N LEU A 26 -4.94 11.28 9.62
CA LEU A 26 -3.64 11.29 8.95
C LEU A 26 -3.71 10.95 7.45
N ASN A 27 -4.78 10.27 7.01
CA ASN A 27 -4.97 9.84 5.61
C ASN A 27 -5.92 10.77 4.83
N ARG A 28 -5.95 12.07 5.14
CA ARG A 28 -6.65 13.12 4.39
C ARG A 28 -5.76 14.32 4.17
N SER A 29 -6.06 15.17 3.20
CA SER A 29 -5.37 16.45 3.02
C SER A 29 -5.73 17.46 4.11
N PRO A 30 -4.88 18.49 4.36
CA PRO A 30 -5.10 19.47 5.44
C PRO A 30 -6.37 20.31 5.30
N HIS A 31 -6.94 20.40 4.09
CA HIS A 31 -8.16 21.15 3.81
C HIS A 31 -9.39 20.26 3.72
N HIS A 32 -9.26 18.96 3.96
CA HIS A 32 -10.38 18.04 3.88
C HIS A 32 -11.38 18.30 5.03
N PRO A 33 -12.70 18.39 4.77
CA PRO A 33 -13.68 18.77 5.80
C PRO A 33 -13.79 17.78 6.95
N ARG A 34 -13.34 16.54 6.75
CA ARG A 34 -13.27 15.48 7.78
C ARG A 34 -11.84 15.22 8.28
N LEU A 35 -10.96 16.22 8.20
CA LEU A 35 -9.63 16.12 8.80
C LEU A 35 -9.72 16.03 10.33
N PHE A 36 -10.57 16.87 10.92
CA PHE A 36 -10.96 16.79 12.32
C PHE A 36 -12.32 16.08 12.41
N SER A 37 -12.50 15.22 13.41
CA SER A 37 -13.75 14.50 13.61
C SER A 37 -14.76 15.37 14.36
N GLU A 38 -15.95 14.84 14.62
CA GLU A 38 -16.94 15.51 15.46
C GLU A 38 -16.42 15.87 16.87
N PHE A 39 -15.44 15.11 17.38
CA PHE A 39 -14.83 15.32 18.69
C PHE A 39 -13.79 16.45 18.72
N THR A 40 -13.19 16.78 17.58
CA THR A 40 -12.08 17.76 17.49
C THR A 40 -12.34 18.91 16.54
N GLN A 41 -13.43 18.87 15.76
CA GLN A 41 -13.84 19.98 14.90
C GLN A 41 -14.23 21.24 15.70
N GLY A 42 -14.55 21.12 16.99
CA GLY A 42 -14.87 22.28 17.84
C GLY A 42 -13.65 23.06 18.33
N LEU A 43 -12.44 22.52 18.19
CA LEU A 43 -11.20 23.13 18.67
C LEU A 43 -10.87 24.42 17.91
N ASP A 44 -10.20 25.34 18.59
CA ASP A 44 -9.75 26.59 17.99
C ASP A 44 -8.57 26.37 17.00
N SER A 45 -8.17 27.42 16.30
CA SER A 45 -7.07 27.32 15.32
C SER A 45 -5.73 26.97 15.95
N ALA A 46 -5.45 27.42 17.18
CA ALA A 46 -4.19 27.15 17.87
C ALA A 46 -4.09 25.67 18.29
N GLU A 47 -5.17 25.10 18.82
CA GLU A 47 -5.30 23.68 19.15
C GLU A 47 -5.22 22.79 17.92
N ARG A 48 -5.93 23.14 16.84
CA ARG A 48 -5.85 22.41 15.57
C ARG A 48 -4.43 22.41 15.03
N ASN A 49 -3.75 23.56 15.04
CA ASN A 49 -2.36 23.66 14.59
C ASN A 49 -1.42 22.82 15.46
N ARG A 50 -1.64 22.78 16.78
CA ARG A 50 -0.90 21.86 17.68
C ARG A 50 -1.09 20.41 17.26
N LEU A 51 -2.33 19.96 17.07
CA LEU A 51 -2.60 18.59 16.61
C LEU A 51 -1.93 18.26 15.26
N LEU A 52 -1.90 19.22 14.34
CA LEU A 52 -1.22 19.04 13.06
C LEU A 52 0.29 18.90 13.22
N ASN A 53 0.90 19.75 14.04
CA ASN A 53 2.35 19.75 14.29
C ASN A 53 2.80 18.53 15.10
N ASP A 54 1.98 18.06 16.03
CA ASP A 54 2.34 16.96 16.92
C ASP A 54 2.16 15.59 16.25
N TYR A 55 1.16 15.45 15.37
CA TYR A 55 0.76 14.14 14.82
C TYR A 55 0.70 14.07 13.30
N TYR A 56 0.08 15.06 12.65
CA TYR A 56 -0.19 15.00 11.22
C TYR A 56 1.07 15.14 10.36
N TRP A 57 1.80 16.24 10.54
CA TRP A 57 3.01 16.52 9.76
C TRP A 57 4.11 15.51 10.04
N PRO A 58 4.43 15.15 11.30
CA PRO A 58 5.47 14.16 11.58
C PRO A 58 5.19 12.80 10.93
N HIS A 59 3.93 12.35 10.92
CA HIS A 59 3.56 11.09 10.30
C HIS A 59 3.76 11.13 8.78
N ARG A 60 3.23 12.15 8.11
CA ARG A 60 3.34 12.27 6.64
C ARG A 60 4.78 12.47 6.18
N GLN A 61 5.52 13.35 6.85
CA GLN A 61 6.93 13.60 6.57
C GLN A 61 7.79 12.35 6.76
N ALA A 62 7.53 11.54 7.80
CA ALA A 62 8.24 10.27 7.97
C ALA A 62 8.03 9.32 6.79
N VAL A 63 6.79 9.18 6.29
CA VAL A 63 6.48 8.34 5.13
C VAL A 63 7.13 8.88 3.86
N GLU A 64 6.96 10.19 3.60
CA GLU A 64 7.51 10.88 2.44
C GLU A 64 9.05 10.77 2.41
N THR A 65 9.72 10.98 3.55
CA THR A 65 11.17 10.90 3.66
C THR A 65 11.69 9.50 3.37
N GLN A 66 11.07 8.46 3.92
CA GLN A 66 11.48 7.07 3.66
C GLN A 66 11.37 6.71 2.18
N ILE A 67 10.27 7.12 1.53
CA ILE A 67 10.06 6.88 0.09
C ILE A 67 11.09 7.66 -0.72
N ALA A 68 11.27 8.96 -0.43
CA ALA A 68 12.22 9.81 -1.14
C ALA A 68 13.65 9.30 -1.04
N MET A 69 14.07 8.81 0.13
CA MET A 69 15.40 8.22 0.33
C MET A 69 15.62 6.96 -0.51
N ALA A 70 14.62 6.09 -0.62
CA ALA A 70 14.71 4.90 -1.46
C ALA A 70 14.76 5.25 -2.96
N VAL A 71 13.89 6.15 -3.40
CA VAL A 71 13.87 6.65 -4.78
C VAL A 71 15.19 7.33 -5.15
N ALA A 72 15.79 8.10 -4.24
CA ALA A 72 17.09 8.73 -4.46
C ALA A 72 18.26 7.73 -4.61
N ARG A 73 18.11 6.50 -4.09
CA ARG A 73 19.05 5.39 -4.32
C ARG A 73 18.76 4.61 -5.61
N GLY A 74 17.79 5.05 -6.41
CA GLY A 74 17.37 4.36 -7.64
C GLY A 74 16.45 3.16 -7.39
N GLU A 75 15.90 3.02 -6.18
CA GLU A 75 14.99 1.92 -5.84
C GLU A 75 13.53 2.29 -6.21
N SER A 76 12.77 1.30 -6.70
CA SER A 76 11.31 1.41 -6.79
C SER A 76 10.66 1.04 -5.45
N VAL A 77 9.67 1.81 -5.03
CA VAL A 77 9.02 1.65 -3.72
C VAL A 77 7.60 1.10 -3.86
N LEU A 78 7.32 0.01 -3.15
CA LEU A 78 5.96 -0.41 -2.82
C LEU A 78 5.61 0.09 -1.41
N HIS A 79 4.63 0.98 -1.32
CA HIS A 79 4.02 1.40 -0.07
C HIS A 79 2.67 0.70 0.14
N VAL A 80 2.56 -0.06 1.23
CA VAL A 80 1.32 -0.75 1.61
C VAL A 80 0.69 -0.07 2.83
N GLY A 81 -0.40 0.68 2.61
CA GLY A 81 -1.24 1.19 3.70
C GLY A 81 -2.10 0.06 4.27
N VAL A 82 -1.95 -0.28 5.54
CA VAL A 82 -2.68 -1.41 6.15
C VAL A 82 -3.85 -0.88 6.98
N HIS A 83 -5.07 -1.16 6.51
CA HIS A 83 -6.31 -0.68 7.09
C HIS A 83 -7.27 -1.82 7.40
N SER A 84 -8.35 -1.46 8.09
CA SER A 84 -9.47 -2.36 8.31
C SER A 84 -10.78 -1.58 8.21
N PHE A 85 -11.84 -2.29 7.87
CA PHE A 85 -13.17 -1.71 7.76
C PHE A 85 -14.22 -2.49 8.54
N THR A 86 -15.21 -1.77 9.08
CA THR A 86 -16.35 -2.38 9.78
C THR A 86 -17.14 -3.30 8.85
N PRO A 87 -17.60 -4.48 9.31
CA PRO A 87 -18.37 -5.40 8.47
C PRO A 87 -19.72 -4.81 8.04
N ILE A 88 -20.29 -3.91 8.84
CA ILE A 88 -21.57 -3.24 8.60
C ILE A 88 -21.35 -1.73 8.71
N LEU A 89 -21.78 -0.97 7.70
CA LEU A 89 -21.83 0.48 7.75
C LEU A 89 -23.25 0.94 7.46
N ASN A 90 -23.83 1.76 8.34
CA ASN A 90 -25.19 2.31 8.20
C ASN A 90 -26.24 1.22 7.92
N GLY A 91 -26.16 0.11 8.65
CA GLY A 91 -27.05 -1.05 8.47
C GLY A 91 -26.72 -1.93 7.25
N CYS A 92 -25.84 -1.51 6.35
CA CYS A 92 -25.51 -2.25 5.14
C CYS A 92 -24.25 -3.12 5.33
N ALA A 93 -24.39 -4.43 5.08
CA ALA A 93 -23.28 -5.38 5.08
C ALA A 93 -22.29 -5.11 3.94
N ARG A 94 -21.00 -5.02 4.28
CA ARG A 94 -19.91 -4.89 3.30
C ARG A 94 -19.44 -6.27 2.84
N ARG A 95 -19.64 -6.55 1.55
CA ARG A 95 -19.46 -7.89 0.93
C ARG A 95 -18.03 -8.11 0.41
N ALA A 96 -17.05 -7.99 1.29
CA ALA A 96 -15.66 -8.35 1.02
C ALA A 96 -14.94 -8.76 2.32
N ASP A 97 -13.94 -9.61 2.16
CA ASP A 97 -13.00 -10.01 3.20
C ASP A 97 -11.73 -9.19 3.18
N VAL A 98 -11.19 -9.00 1.97
CA VAL A 98 -9.99 -8.22 1.73
C VAL A 98 -10.20 -7.38 0.46
N GLY A 99 -9.84 -6.10 0.58
CA GLY A 99 -9.83 -5.12 -0.48
C GLY A 99 -8.41 -4.68 -0.80
N TRP A 100 -8.10 -4.49 -2.09
CA TRP A 100 -6.90 -3.80 -2.54
C TRP A 100 -7.31 -2.51 -3.19
N LEU A 101 -7.01 -1.38 -2.55
CA LEU A 101 -7.35 -0.07 -3.07
C LEU A 101 -6.12 0.58 -3.69
N TYR A 102 -6.27 1.00 -4.94
CA TYR A 102 -5.20 1.56 -5.75
C TYR A 102 -5.76 2.44 -6.87
N ASP A 103 -4.92 3.23 -7.53
CA ASP A 103 -5.32 3.97 -8.73
C ASP A 103 -5.24 3.06 -9.97
N PRO A 104 -6.35 2.72 -10.63
CA PRO A 104 -6.34 1.83 -11.80
C PRO A 104 -5.65 2.43 -13.04
N ARG A 105 -5.32 3.72 -13.02
CA ARG A 105 -4.55 4.39 -14.07
C ARG A 105 -3.04 4.19 -13.93
N ARG A 106 -2.59 3.63 -12.81
CA ARG A 106 -1.18 3.33 -12.51
C ARG A 106 -0.91 1.86 -12.80
N ASP A 107 -0.05 1.60 -13.77
CA ASP A 107 0.17 0.25 -14.29
C ASP A 107 0.85 -0.63 -13.26
N ALA A 108 1.84 -0.11 -12.55
CA ALA A 108 2.51 -0.81 -11.46
C ALA A 108 1.51 -1.25 -10.37
N GLU A 109 0.66 -0.32 -9.91
CA GLU A 109 -0.34 -0.61 -8.87
C GLU A 109 -1.41 -1.60 -9.34
N ARG A 110 -1.89 -1.48 -10.58
CA ARG A 110 -2.88 -2.37 -11.18
C ARG A 110 -2.36 -3.79 -11.31
N GLN A 111 -1.15 -3.96 -11.84
CA GLN A 111 -0.53 -5.27 -12.01
C GLN A 111 -0.24 -5.93 -10.67
N LEU A 112 0.32 -5.18 -9.71
CA LEU A 112 0.61 -5.67 -8.36
C LEU A 112 -0.66 -6.12 -7.63
N SER A 113 -1.66 -5.24 -7.57
CA SER A 113 -2.91 -5.54 -6.86
C SER A 113 -3.67 -6.70 -7.50
N GLY A 114 -3.62 -6.80 -8.83
CA GLY A 114 -4.21 -7.93 -9.55
C GLY A 114 -3.55 -9.26 -9.21
N ARG A 115 -2.21 -9.33 -9.32
CA ARG A 115 -1.45 -10.55 -9.02
C ARG A 115 -1.52 -10.95 -7.56
N TRP A 116 -1.44 -9.99 -6.64
CA TRP A 116 -1.54 -10.27 -5.21
C TRP A 116 -2.93 -10.83 -4.86
N LEU A 117 -4.01 -10.25 -5.41
CA LEU A 117 -5.35 -10.80 -5.27
C LEU A 117 -5.44 -12.23 -5.80
N ASP A 118 -4.93 -12.50 -7.01
CA ASP A 118 -4.99 -13.82 -7.63
C ASP A 118 -4.17 -14.87 -6.84
N ASN A 119 -3.01 -14.47 -6.30
CA ASN A 119 -2.20 -15.30 -5.39
C ASN A 119 -2.99 -15.66 -4.13
N LEU A 120 -3.63 -14.68 -3.48
CA LEU A 120 -4.44 -14.97 -2.29
C LEU A 120 -5.65 -15.83 -2.64
N LYS A 121 -6.29 -15.60 -3.78
CA LYS A 121 -7.45 -16.39 -4.22
C LYS A 121 -7.10 -17.87 -4.41
N ARG A 122 -5.90 -18.17 -4.92
CA ARG A 122 -5.39 -19.54 -5.04
C ARG A 122 -5.19 -20.21 -3.67
N LEU A 123 -4.61 -19.50 -2.71
CA LEU A 123 -4.42 -20.01 -1.34
C LEU A 123 -5.76 -20.15 -0.59
N ARG A 124 -6.70 -19.25 -0.87
CA ARG A 124 -7.93 -19.04 -0.10
C ARG A 124 -9.13 -18.79 -1.02
N PRO A 125 -9.60 -19.83 -1.74
CA PRO A 125 -10.73 -19.72 -2.66
C PRO A 125 -12.05 -19.40 -1.95
N ASP A 126 -12.12 -19.61 -0.63
CA ASP A 126 -13.24 -19.28 0.25
C ASP A 126 -13.44 -17.78 0.47
N LEU A 127 -12.40 -16.95 0.26
CA LEU A 127 -12.48 -15.52 0.55
C LEU A 127 -13.19 -14.73 -0.55
N LEU A 128 -13.97 -13.73 -0.11
CA LEU A 128 -14.54 -12.69 -0.96
C LEU A 128 -13.51 -11.56 -1.15
N LEU A 129 -12.76 -11.63 -2.23
CA LEU A 129 -11.70 -10.68 -2.55
C LEU A 129 -12.19 -9.61 -3.54
N ARG A 130 -11.83 -8.34 -3.33
CA ARG A 130 -12.25 -7.25 -4.21
C ARG A 130 -11.13 -6.24 -4.47
N ARG A 131 -11.16 -5.63 -5.65
CA ARG A 131 -10.34 -4.46 -6.00
C ARG A 131 -11.19 -3.21 -5.77
N ASN A 132 -10.59 -2.16 -5.21
CA ASN A 132 -11.25 -0.86 -5.01
C ASN A 132 -12.62 -0.95 -4.34
N TYR A 133 -12.68 -1.76 -3.28
CA TYR A 133 -13.84 -1.91 -2.40
C TYR A 133 -13.36 -2.07 -0.95
N PRO A 134 -13.99 -1.44 0.04
CA PRO A 134 -15.22 -0.63 -0.04
C PRO A 134 -15.01 0.82 -0.52
N TYR A 135 -13.76 1.22 -0.80
CA TYR A 135 -13.44 2.56 -1.30
C TYR A 135 -12.63 2.49 -2.60
N LEU A 136 -12.56 3.59 -3.34
CA LEU A 136 -12.03 3.59 -4.72
C LEU A 136 -10.49 3.55 -4.84
N GLY A 137 -9.74 3.70 -3.75
CA GLY A 137 -8.26 3.71 -3.76
C GLY A 137 -7.58 4.93 -4.40
N LYS A 138 -8.37 5.82 -5.01
CA LYS A 138 -7.94 7.08 -5.65
C LYS A 138 -8.55 8.34 -5.01
N ALA A 139 -9.22 8.18 -3.87
CA ALA A 139 -9.78 9.30 -3.13
C ALA A 139 -8.66 10.17 -2.52
N ASP A 140 -9.02 11.36 -2.01
CA ASP A 140 -8.09 12.18 -1.21
C ASP A 140 -7.45 11.34 -0.10
N GLY A 141 -6.13 11.33 -0.02
CA GLY A 141 -5.39 10.52 0.94
C GLY A 141 -3.89 10.57 0.72
N LEU A 142 -3.14 9.91 1.60
CA LEU A 142 -1.68 9.92 1.57
C LEU A 142 -1.13 9.24 0.31
N THR A 143 -1.72 8.11 -0.10
CA THR A 143 -1.32 7.44 -1.36
C THR A 143 -1.53 8.34 -2.57
N THR A 144 -2.68 9.01 -2.68
CA THR A 144 -2.97 9.98 -3.75
C THR A 144 -2.03 11.18 -3.74
N HIS A 145 -1.63 11.66 -2.57
CA HIS A 145 -0.62 12.71 -2.45
C HIS A 145 0.75 12.24 -2.98
N LEU A 146 1.23 11.08 -2.52
CA LEU A 146 2.52 10.52 -2.94
C LEU A 146 2.58 10.22 -4.45
N ARG A 147 1.47 9.78 -5.06
CA ARG A 147 1.36 9.58 -6.51
C ARG A 147 1.61 10.84 -7.34
N ARG A 148 1.44 12.04 -6.75
CA ARG A 148 1.74 13.33 -7.42
C ARG A 148 3.22 13.71 -7.29
N GLN A 149 3.93 13.14 -6.33
CA GLN A 149 5.35 13.42 -6.08
C GLN A 149 6.27 12.44 -6.81
N PHE A 150 5.81 11.21 -7.05
CA PHE A 150 6.63 10.13 -7.60
C PHE A 150 5.98 9.48 -8.84
N SER A 151 6.80 9.18 -9.85
CA SER A 151 6.35 8.53 -11.08
C SER A 151 5.88 7.09 -10.85
N ASP A 152 5.20 6.49 -11.83
CA ASP A 152 4.70 5.10 -11.73
C ASP A 152 5.83 4.07 -11.61
N GLN A 153 7.03 4.39 -12.12
CA GLN A 153 8.22 3.56 -11.98
C GLN A 153 8.86 3.69 -10.59
N GLN A 154 8.71 4.84 -9.93
CA GLN A 154 9.34 5.12 -8.64
C GLN A 154 8.49 4.64 -7.46
N TYR A 155 7.17 4.75 -7.57
CA TYR A 155 6.26 4.54 -6.44
C TYR A 155 4.95 3.87 -6.86
N ALA A 156 4.61 2.80 -6.15
CA ALA A 156 3.31 2.14 -6.16
C ALA A 156 2.68 2.18 -4.75
N GLY A 157 1.51 2.80 -4.63
CA GLY A 157 0.76 2.86 -3.37
C GLY A 157 -0.47 1.96 -3.39
N VAL A 158 -0.55 1.01 -2.46
CA VAL A 158 -1.70 0.10 -2.31
C VAL A 158 -2.22 0.14 -0.88
N GLU A 159 -3.51 0.41 -0.71
CA GLU A 159 -4.18 0.29 0.59
C GLU A 159 -4.80 -1.10 0.70
N LEU A 160 -4.31 -1.91 1.63
CA LEU A 160 -4.87 -3.21 1.99
C LEU A 160 -5.96 -2.99 3.04
N GLU A 161 -7.19 -3.34 2.70
CA GLU A 161 -8.37 -3.22 3.55
C GLU A 161 -8.84 -4.59 4.02
N VAL A 162 -8.78 -4.86 5.33
CA VAL A 162 -9.25 -6.14 5.89
C VAL A 162 -10.56 -5.95 6.66
N ASN A 163 -11.56 -6.77 6.37
CA ASN A 163 -12.82 -6.74 7.09
C ASN A 163 -12.60 -7.08 8.58
N GLN A 164 -13.10 -6.24 9.48
CA GLN A 164 -12.90 -6.39 10.93
C GLN A 164 -13.49 -7.69 11.51
N ARG A 165 -14.38 -8.38 10.78
CA ARG A 165 -14.85 -9.73 11.16
C ARG A 165 -13.70 -10.72 11.39
N TRP A 166 -12.57 -10.53 10.72
CA TRP A 166 -11.39 -11.38 10.84
C TRP A 166 -10.64 -11.15 12.17
N PRO A 167 -10.12 -9.94 12.46
CA PRO A 167 -9.46 -9.69 13.74
C PRO A 167 -10.40 -9.79 14.96
N GLN A 168 -11.71 -9.60 14.80
CA GLN A 168 -12.71 -9.78 15.86
C GLN A 168 -13.20 -11.23 16.01
N GLY A 169 -12.90 -12.09 15.04
CA GLY A 169 -13.31 -13.50 15.03
C GLY A 169 -12.28 -14.44 15.66
N SER A 170 -12.23 -15.67 15.16
CA SER A 170 -11.30 -16.69 15.65
C SER A 170 -9.84 -16.28 15.46
N ARG A 171 -9.06 -16.32 16.55
CA ARG A 171 -7.62 -16.04 16.54
C ARG A 171 -6.85 -16.88 15.53
N ASN A 172 -7.19 -18.17 15.42
CA ASN A 172 -6.53 -19.08 14.49
C ASN A 172 -6.86 -18.76 13.03
N ALA A 173 -8.13 -18.45 12.75
CA ALA A 173 -8.55 -18.03 11.41
C ALA A 173 -7.88 -16.71 11.01
N TRP A 174 -7.78 -15.76 11.94
CA TRP A 174 -7.08 -14.51 11.73
C TRP A 174 -5.60 -14.74 11.43
N GLN A 175 -4.88 -15.48 12.29
CA GLN A 175 -3.46 -15.78 12.08
C GLN A 175 -3.19 -16.46 10.73
N ARG A 176 -4.05 -17.39 10.30
CA ARG A 176 -3.96 -17.99 8.97
C ARG A 176 -4.10 -16.93 7.87
N LEU A 177 -5.14 -16.09 7.92
CA LEU A 177 -5.31 -15.01 6.94
C LEU A 177 -4.10 -14.06 6.91
N GLN A 178 -3.53 -13.69 8.05
CA GLN A 178 -2.33 -12.85 8.11
C GLN A 178 -1.14 -13.50 7.39
N ARG A 179 -0.92 -14.81 7.61
CA ARG A 179 0.14 -15.56 6.94
C ARG A 179 -0.11 -15.66 5.44
N ASP A 180 -1.33 -15.98 5.02
CA ASP A 180 -1.68 -16.16 3.61
C ASP A 180 -1.58 -14.83 2.84
N LEU A 181 -1.94 -13.70 3.47
CA LEU A 181 -1.74 -12.34 2.93
C LEU A 181 -0.26 -11.99 2.70
N ILE A 182 0.60 -12.36 3.64
CA ILE A 182 2.05 -12.15 3.55
C ILE A 182 2.64 -13.06 2.47
N ALA A 183 2.30 -14.35 2.47
CA ALA A 183 2.80 -15.30 1.48
C ALA A 183 2.40 -14.88 0.04
N SER A 184 1.13 -14.53 -0.16
CA SER A 184 0.63 -14.09 -1.46
C SER A 184 1.28 -12.79 -1.98
N LEU A 185 1.67 -11.86 -1.10
CA LEU A 185 2.46 -10.70 -1.51
C LEU A 185 3.90 -11.10 -1.84
N GLY A 186 4.52 -11.95 -1.02
CA GLY A 186 5.88 -12.45 -1.25
C GLY A 186 6.03 -13.09 -2.63
N ASP A 187 5.12 -14.00 -2.98
CA ASP A 187 5.08 -14.63 -4.31
C ASP A 187 4.96 -13.59 -5.44
N CYS A 188 4.17 -12.53 -5.22
CA CYS A 188 4.00 -11.47 -6.21
C CYS A 188 5.30 -10.68 -6.40
N LEU A 189 5.99 -10.34 -5.32
CA LEU A 189 7.24 -9.58 -5.35
C LEU A 189 8.39 -10.37 -5.98
N GLU A 190 8.51 -11.67 -5.67
CA GLU A 190 9.52 -12.52 -6.30
C GLU A 190 9.30 -12.65 -7.81
N MET A 191 8.05 -12.85 -8.25
CA MET A 191 7.73 -12.89 -9.69
C MET A 191 8.05 -11.56 -10.40
N MET A 192 7.83 -10.42 -9.73
CA MET A 192 8.14 -9.11 -10.31
C MET A 192 9.64 -8.84 -10.43
N LYS A 193 10.46 -9.34 -9.50
CA LYS A 193 11.93 -9.30 -9.62
C LYS A 193 12.42 -10.12 -10.81
N ILE A 194 11.83 -11.30 -11.03
CA ILE A 194 12.17 -12.19 -12.16
C ILE A 194 11.74 -11.59 -13.51
N ALA A 195 10.63 -10.85 -13.54
CA ALA A 195 10.09 -10.25 -14.77
C ALA A 195 10.83 -8.99 -15.25
N GLN A 196 11.68 -8.38 -14.43
CA GLN A 196 12.62 -7.34 -14.85
C GLN A 196 13.81 -8.03 -15.51
N PRO A 197 14.03 -7.90 -16.84
CA PRO A 197 15.21 -8.50 -17.46
C PRO A 197 16.45 -7.83 -16.87
N SER A 198 17.29 -8.62 -16.21
CA SER A 198 18.68 -8.25 -15.94
C SER A 198 19.34 -7.91 -17.28
N ASP A 199 19.69 -6.65 -17.46
CA ASP A 199 20.78 -6.18 -18.31
C ASP A 199 20.89 -6.86 -19.70
N ARG A 200 19.96 -6.53 -20.61
CA ARG A 200 20.19 -6.73 -22.04
C ARG A 200 21.16 -5.65 -22.54
N THR A 201 22.47 -5.86 -22.36
CA THR A 201 23.52 -5.69 -23.39
C THR A 201 24.91 -6.05 -22.86
N ALA A 202 25.20 -7.35 -22.72
CA ALA A 202 26.51 -7.86 -23.09
C ALA A 202 26.36 -8.56 -24.44
N ARG A 203 26.62 -7.85 -25.54
CA ARG A 203 26.89 -8.50 -26.82
C ARG A 203 28.40 -8.71 -26.91
N PRO A 204 28.90 -9.94 -27.09
CA PRO A 204 30.25 -10.14 -27.58
C PRO A 204 30.25 -9.78 -29.08
N SER A 205 30.98 -8.74 -29.48
CA SER A 205 31.25 -8.53 -30.91
C SER A 205 32.33 -9.52 -31.35
N LEU A 206 31.91 -10.55 -32.07
CA LEU A 206 32.76 -11.45 -32.81
C LEU A 206 33.61 -10.66 -33.82
N ALA A 207 34.91 -10.68 -33.63
CA ALA A 207 35.85 -10.54 -34.72
C ALA A 207 35.78 -11.80 -35.61
N ALA A 208 36.16 -11.60 -36.88
CA ALA A 208 36.37 -12.59 -37.95
C ALA A 208 35.16 -12.93 -38.84
N ARG A 209 35.07 -12.22 -39.97
CA ARG A 209 35.05 -12.84 -41.32
C ARG A 209 35.27 -11.78 -42.41
N ALA A 210 36.52 -11.62 -42.81
CA ALA A 210 36.89 -11.20 -44.17
C ALA A 210 38.29 -11.76 -44.46
N ARG A 211 38.36 -12.84 -45.23
CA ARG A 211 39.58 -13.31 -45.92
C ARG A 211 39.19 -13.80 -47.32
N ALA A 212 40.01 -13.37 -48.29
CA ALA A 212 40.24 -13.84 -49.67
C ALA A 212 39.10 -13.60 -50.69
N ALA A 213 39.26 -12.67 -51.66
CA ALA A 213 40.05 -12.73 -52.93
C ALA A 213 39.24 -13.40 -54.07
N PRO A 214 39.40 -13.01 -55.35
CA PRO A 214 40.66 -12.78 -56.08
C PRO A 214 41.06 -11.31 -56.25
#